data_AF-A0AAN4Z8N5-F1
#
_entry.id   AF-A0AAN4Z8N5-F1
#
_cell.length_a   1.000
_cell.length_b   1.000
_cell.length_c   1.000
_cell.angle_alpha   90.00
_cell.angle_beta   90.00
_cell.angle_gamma   90.00
#
_symmetry.space_group_name_H-M   'P 1'
#
loop_
_entity.id
_entity.type
_entity.pdbx_description
1 polymer ?
#
loop_
_entity_poly.entity_id
_entity_poly.type
_entity_poly.pdbx_seq_one_letter_code
_entity_poly.pdbx_strand_id
1 'polypeptide(L)'
;MNYDFRGVIWEESIILIQPHIRHLYLSATIPNAKQFACWVCYLKNSPISVISTTRRPVPICHYVMPVGSDKTIQIINTNGIFHESKHAEAMDKLDWRRRGGRRRR
;
A
#
# COMPACT_ATOMS: atom_id res chain seq x y z
N MET A 1 8.20 7.05 9.33
CA MET A 1 9.15 6.34 10.22
C MET A 1 9.94 5.25 9.51
N ASN A 2 9.41 4.54 8.51
CA ASN A 2 10.14 3.46 7.83
C ASN A 2 11.17 3.91 6.77
N TYR A 3 11.85 5.04 6.97
CA TYR A 3 12.84 5.57 6.03
C TYR A 3 14.10 5.90 6.83
N ASP A 4 15.20 5.18 6.61
CA ASP A 4 16.34 5.12 7.54
C ASP A 4 16.84 6.48 8.03
N PHE A 5 17.00 7.46 7.13
CA PHE A 5 17.50 8.78 7.52
C PHE A 5 16.42 9.76 8.00
N ARG A 6 15.17 9.61 7.54
CA ARG A 6 14.08 10.55 7.86
C ARG A 6 13.18 10.07 9.01
N GLY A 7 13.24 8.79 9.35
CA GLY A 7 12.46 8.18 10.42
C GLY A 7 12.88 8.67 11.79
N VAL A 8 14.20 8.77 12.01
CA VAL A 8 14.81 9.24 13.25
C VAL A 8 14.31 10.63 13.63
N ILE A 9 14.25 11.55 12.65
CA ILE A 9 13.77 12.93 12.88
C ILE A 9 12.34 12.94 13.43
N TRP A 10 11.46 12.08 12.92
CA TRP A 10 10.08 11.98 13.41
C TRP A 10 10.00 11.42 14.83
N GLU A 11 10.83 10.44 15.17
CA GLU A 11 10.89 9.88 16.52
C GLU A 11 11.39 10.90 17.53
N GLU A 12 12.52 11.57 17.23
CA GLU A 12 13.07 12.63 18.07
C GLU A 12 12.09 13.79 18.26
N SER A 13 11.42 14.22 17.19
CA SER A 13 10.41 15.28 17.25
C SER A 13 9.25 14.91 18.18
N ILE A 14 8.78 13.66 18.13
CA ILE A 14 7.72 13.19 19.02
C ILE A 14 8.22 13.14 20.45
N ILE A 15 9.43 12.65 20.71
CA ILE A 15 10.00 12.57 22.06
C ILE A 15 10.16 13.98 22.66
N LEU A 16 10.67 14.94 21.89
CA LEU A 16 11.03 16.29 22.37
C LEU A 16 9.86 17.28 22.48
N ILE A 17 8.70 17.00 21.88
CA ILE A 17 7.53 17.89 21.99
C ILE A 17 7.11 18.11 23.45
N GLN A 18 6.73 19.35 23.78
CA GLN A 18 6.25 19.72 25.11
C GLN A 18 4.91 19.05 25.48
N PRO A 19 4.66 18.70 26.76
CA PRO A 19 3.52 17.87 27.16
C PRO A 19 2.13 18.48 26.99
N HIS A 20 2.02 19.81 26.93
CA HIS A 20 0.73 20.50 26.84
C HIS A 20 0.15 20.51 25.42
N ILE A 21 0.93 20.08 24.42
CA ILE A 21 0.54 20.11 23.01
C ILE A 21 -0.30 18.87 22.70
N ARG A 22 -1.48 19.06 22.08
CA ARG A 22 -2.30 17.95 21.58
C ARG A 22 -1.78 17.45 20.24
N HIS A 23 -1.70 16.13 20.10
CA HIS A 23 -1.14 15.48 18.92
C HIS A 23 -2.24 14.96 17.99
N LEU A 24 -2.07 15.16 16.68
CA LEU A 24 -2.87 14.53 15.64
C LEU A 24 -1.93 13.83 14.64
N TYR A 25 -2.08 12.53 14.48
CA TYR A 25 -1.26 11.73 13.57
C TYR A 25 -2.11 11.24 12.41
N LEU A 26 -1.74 11.64 11.19
CA LEU A 26 -2.37 11.19 9.95
C LEU A 26 -1.39 10.26 9.22
N SER A 27 -1.84 9.04 8.93
CA SER A 27 -1.05 8.02 8.25
C SER A 27 -1.91 7.28 7.23
N ALA A 28 -1.26 6.62 6.27
CA ALA A 28 -1.92 5.62 5.44
C ALA A 28 -2.33 4.40 6.29
N THR A 29 -3.09 3.48 5.69
CA THR A 29 -3.48 2.23 6.34
C THR A 29 -2.24 1.40 6.72
N ILE A 30 -1.94 1.34 8.02
CA ILE A 30 -0.83 0.54 8.59
C ILE A 30 -1.39 -0.50 9.57
N PRO A 31 -0.87 -1.75 9.55
CA PRO A 31 -1.37 -2.81 10.42
C PRO A 31 -1.01 -2.61 11.90
N ASN A 32 0.09 -1.91 12.19
CA ASN A 32 0.64 -1.70 13.52
C ASN A 32 0.21 -0.38 14.20
N ALA A 33 -0.88 0.25 13.73
CA ALA A 33 -1.35 1.54 14.26
C ALA A 33 -1.56 1.55 15.79
N LYS A 34 -2.04 0.44 16.36
CA LYS A 34 -2.25 0.30 17.82
C LYS A 34 -0.95 0.30 18.62
N GLN A 35 0.09 -0.36 18.11
CA GLN A 35 1.39 -0.39 18.78
C GLN A 35 2.01 1.01 18.80
N PHE A 36 1.92 1.73 17.68
CA PHE A 36 2.36 3.11 17.61
C PHE A 36 1.61 3.99 18.62
N ALA A 37 0.28 3.92 18.68
CA ALA A 37 -0.50 4.71 19.63
C ALA A 37 -0.19 4.38 21.09
N CYS A 38 0.04 3.10 21.41
CA CYS A 38 0.44 2.65 22.74
C CYS A 38 1.80 3.26 23.13
N TRP A 39 2.77 3.23 22.22
CA TRP A 39 4.10 3.82 22.43
C TRP A 39 4.04 5.33 22.67
N VAL A 40 3.27 6.08 21.87
CA VAL A 40 3.11 7.53 22.08
C VAL A 40 2.35 7.82 23.39
N CYS A 41 1.32 7.02 23.71
CA CYS A 41 0.56 7.16 24.95
C CYS A 41 1.46 6.97 26.18
N TYR A 42 2.36 5.99 26.13
CA TYR A 42 3.37 5.76 27.17
C TYR A 42 4.37 6.92 27.28
N LEU A 43 4.89 7.42 26.16
CA LEU A 43 5.87 8.51 26.13
C LEU A 43 5.32 9.86 26.63
N LYS A 44 4.06 10.17 26.32
CA LYS A 44 3.44 11.47 26.60
C LYS A 44 2.46 11.45 27.77
N ASN A 45 2.26 10.29 28.39
CA ASN A 45 1.28 10.06 29.45
C ASN A 45 -0.10 10.67 29.13
N SER A 46 -0.51 10.57 27.87
CA SER A 46 -1.70 11.23 27.31
C SER A 46 -2.52 10.22 26.50
N PRO A 47 -3.86 10.19 26.64
CA PRO A 47 -4.70 9.20 25.97
C PRO A 47 -4.72 9.43 24.45
N ILE A 48 -4.57 8.35 23.67
CA ILE A 48 -4.57 8.39 22.20
C ILE A 48 -5.61 7.41 21.66
N SER A 49 -6.57 7.92 20.90
CA SER A 49 -7.55 7.11 20.18
C SER A 49 -7.05 6.78 18.77
N VAL A 50 -7.15 5.50 18.38
CA VAL A 50 -6.84 5.06 17.00
C VAL A 50 -8.13 4.90 16.21
N ILE A 51 -8.23 5.67 15.13
CA ILE A 51 -9.32 5.57 14.16
C ILE A 51 -8.72 5.07 12.85
N SER A 52 -9.17 3.91 12.36
CA SER A 52 -8.73 3.34 11.09
C SER A 52 -9.92 2.94 10.23
N THR A 53 -9.73 3.04 8.91
CA THR A 53 -10.70 2.60 7.91
C THR A 53 -9.98 1.90 6.78
N THR A 54 -10.51 0.76 6.34
CA THR A 54 -10.03 0.02 5.17
C THR A 54 -10.83 0.35 3.92
N ARG A 55 -11.98 1.03 4.07
CA ARG A 55 -12.88 1.36 2.97
C ARG A 55 -12.31 2.52 2.16
N ARG A 56 -12.05 2.28 0.88
CA ARG A 56 -11.70 3.33 -0.07
C ARG A 56 -12.97 4.06 -0.56
N PRO A 57 -13.03 5.40 -0.52
CA PRO A 57 -14.18 6.17 -1.01
C PRO A 57 -14.41 6.00 -2.51
N VAL A 58 -13.32 5.93 -3.29
CA VAL A 58 -13.35 5.69 -4.73
C VAL A 58 -12.97 4.24 -4.99
N PRO A 59 -13.87 3.41 -5.54
CA PRO A 59 -13.55 2.03 -5.93
C PRO A 59 -12.45 1.99 -6.98
N ILE A 60 -11.51 1.05 -6.82
CA ILE A 60 -10.38 0.89 -7.74
C ILE A 60 -10.54 -0.46 -8.45
N CYS A 61 -10.25 -0.49 -9.73
CA CYS A 61 -10.09 -1.72 -10.51
C CYS A 61 -8.64 -1.82 -11.01
N HIS A 62 -8.12 -3.04 -11.13
CA HIS A 62 -6.74 -3.27 -11.55
C HIS A 62 -6.71 -3.87 -12.95
N TYR A 63 -5.92 -3.27 -13.82
CA TYR A 63 -5.68 -3.74 -15.18
C TYR A 63 -4.22 -4.11 -15.37
N VAL A 64 -3.97 -5.10 -16.21
CA VAL A 64 -2.64 -5.50 -16.68
C VAL A 64 -2.58 -5.27 -18.18
N MET A 65 -1.49 -4.66 -18.64
CA MET A 65 -1.18 -4.53 -20.05
C MET A 65 0.05 -5.40 -20.38
N PRO A 66 -0.13 -6.54 -21.05
CA PRO A 66 0.99 -7.33 -21.54
C PRO A 66 1.89 -6.50 -22.47
N VAL A 67 3.21 -6.62 -22.31
CA VAL A 67 4.18 -5.83 -23.10
C VAL A 67 3.99 -6.09 -24.60
N GLY A 68 3.74 -5.02 -25.35
CA GLY A 68 3.46 -5.00 -26.79
C GLY A 68 2.14 -5.63 -27.22
N SER A 69 1.19 -5.73 -26.29
CA SER A 69 -0.23 -5.77 -26.63
C SER A 69 -0.80 -4.35 -26.58
N ASP A 70 -1.82 -4.08 -27.40
CA ASP A 70 -2.54 -2.80 -27.43
C ASP A 70 -3.84 -2.83 -26.59
N LYS A 71 -4.01 -3.88 -25.77
CA LYS A 71 -5.23 -4.11 -24.99
C LYS A 71 -4.90 -4.35 -23.53
N THR A 72 -5.61 -3.63 -22.66
CA THR A 72 -5.57 -3.83 -21.20
C THR A 72 -6.58 -4.90 -20.78
N ILE A 73 -6.16 -5.81 -19.89
CA ILE A 73 -7.02 -6.85 -19.34
C ILE A 73 -7.30 -6.53 -17.88
N GLN A 74 -8.58 -6.43 -17.51
CA GLN A 74 -8.98 -6.17 -16.12
C GLN A 74 -8.83 -7.44 -15.28
N ILE A 75 -7.94 -7.42 -14.28
CA ILE A 75 -7.68 -8.57 -13.41
C ILE A 75 -8.43 -8.48 -12.07
N ILE A 76 -8.71 -7.28 -11.57
CA ILE A 76 -9.45 -7.07 -10.32
C ILE A 76 -10.57 -6.07 -10.59
N ASN A 77 -11.79 -6.40 -10.19
CA ASN A 77 -12.94 -5.51 -10.31
C ASN A 77 -13.02 -4.49 -9.16
N THR A 78 -13.96 -3.56 -9.27
CA THR A 78 -14.21 -2.52 -8.24
C THR A 78 -14.65 -3.08 -6.89
N ASN A 79 -15.08 -4.35 -6.85
CA ASN A 79 -15.49 -5.05 -5.64
C ASN A 79 -14.31 -5.81 -4.99
N GLY A 80 -13.09 -5.70 -5.55
CA GLY A 80 -11.90 -6.38 -5.05
C GLY A 80 -11.82 -7.87 -5.41
N ILE A 81 -12.72 -8.36 -6.28
CA ILE A 81 -12.70 -9.77 -6.73
C ILE A 81 -11.62 -9.91 -7.80
N PHE A 82 -10.69 -10.84 -7.57
CA PHE A 82 -9.66 -11.23 -8.52
C PHE A 82 -10.21 -12.25 -9.53
N HIS A 83 -10.05 -11.96 -10.82
CA HIS A 83 -10.48 -12.82 -11.91
C HIS A 83 -9.29 -13.65 -12.42
N GLU A 84 -9.14 -14.86 -11.88
CA GLU A 84 -8.05 -15.77 -12.23
C GLU A 84 -8.00 -16.13 -13.73
N SER A 85 -9.17 -16.31 -14.36
CA SER A 85 -9.26 -16.59 -15.80
C SER A 85 -8.67 -15.47 -16.67
N LYS A 86 -8.97 -14.22 -16.35
CA LYS A 86 -8.44 -13.04 -17.03
C LYS A 86 -6.95 -12.86 -16.77
N HIS A 87 -6.49 -13.20 -15.57
CA HIS A 87 -5.07 -13.22 -15.23
C HIS A 87 -4.31 -14.30 -16.02
N ALA A 88 -4.84 -15.51 -16.12
CA ALA A 88 -4.27 -16.59 -16.93
C ALA A 88 -4.19 -16.21 -18.41
N GLU A 89 -5.24 -15.58 -18.96
CA GLU A 89 -5.24 -15.05 -20.34
C GLU A 89 -4.14 -14.00 -20.54
N ALA A 90 -3.95 -13.09 -19.58
CA ALA A 90 -2.90 -12.08 -19.64
C ALA A 90 -1.49 -12.71 -19.59
N MET A 91 -1.30 -13.75 -18.77
CA MET A 91 -0.03 -14.48 -18.66
C MET A 91 0.29 -15.31 -19.91
N ASP A 92 -0.70 -15.95 -20.53
CA ASP A 92 -0.49 -16.69 -21.78
C ASP A 92 -0.05 -15.77 -22.92
N LYS A 93 -0.64 -14.57 -23.02
CA LYS A 93 -0.22 -13.53 -23.98
C LYS A 93 1.21 -13.04 -23.75
N LEU A 94 1.68 -13.01 -22.50
CA LEU A 94 3.07 -12.69 -22.17
C LEU A 94 4.02 -13.84 -22.59
N ASP A 95 3.63 -15.09 -22.32
CA ASP A 95 4.47 -16.26 -22.55
C ASP A 95 4.61 -16.66 -24.02
N TRP A 96 3.60 -16.43 -24.87
CA TRP A 96 3.72 -16.65 -26.33
C TRP A 96 4.93 -15.92 -26.91
N ARG A 97 5.18 -14.67 -26.49
CA ARG A 97 6.34 -13.89 -26.95
C ARG A 97 7.67 -14.45 -26.44
N ARG A 98 7.72 -14.98 -25.21
CA ARG A 98 8.92 -15.66 -24.68
C ARG A 98 9.27 -16.90 -25.50
N ARG A 99 8.27 -17.66 -25.96
CA ARG A 99 8.50 -18.85 -26.80
C ARG A 99 8.84 -18.51 -28.26
N GLY A 100 8.43 -17.34 -28.75
CA GLY A 100 8.70 -16.86 -30.12
C GLY A 100 10.09 -16.26 -30.39
N GLY A 101 10.94 -16.12 -29.36
CA GLY A 101 12.26 -15.46 -29.46
C GLY A 101 13.43 -16.31 -29.98
N ARG A 102 13.19 -17.54 -30.44
CA ARG A 102 14.24 -18.44 -30.98
C ARG A 102 13.86 -18.98 -32.37
N ARG A 103 13.67 -18.09 -33.35
CA ARG A 103 13.76 -18.47 -34.76
C ARG A 103 14.10 -17.27 -35.66
N ARG A 104 15.39 -17.19 -35.98
CA ARG A 104 16.11 -16.41 -37.04
C ARG A 104 17.43 -15.97 -36.39
N ARG A 105 18.60 -16.50 -36.75
CA ARG A 105 19.13 -16.99 -38.02
C ARG A 105 20.04 -18.19 -37.77
#